data_AF-A0AAU1FRG5-F1
#
_entry.id   AF-A0AAU1FRG5-F1
#
_cell.length_a   1.000
_cell.length_b   1.000
_cell.length_c   1.000
_cell.angle_alpha   90.00
_cell.angle_beta   90.00
_cell.angle_gamma   90.00
#
_symmetry.space_group_name_H-M   'P 1'
#
loop_
_entity.id
_entity.type
_entity.pdbx_description
1 polymer ?
#
loop_
_entity_poly.entity_id
_entity_poly.type
_entity_poly.pdbx_seq_one_letter_code
_entity_poly.pdbx_strand_id
1 'polypeptide(L)'
;MLWSRPDADAAPETYDAELLGWWWEGDSERKFAWKGEPRYEKGHKYIALLVKGDDGKWNATLNAMPYDNGTVGDGEVAGTVTTGETASRTESTSETGEPGGLEEEAYGKDAGTVQELLNAATPTN
;
A
#
# COMPACT_ATOMS: atom_id res chain seq x y z
N MET A 1 1.69 8.97 10.25
CA MET A 1 0.82 9.65 9.27
C MET A 1 1.70 10.34 8.23
N LEU A 2 1.54 10.01 6.95
CA LEU A 2 2.29 10.66 5.85
C LEU A 2 1.56 11.90 5.32
N TRP A 3 0.26 11.76 5.12
CA TRP A 3 -0.63 12.79 4.59
C TRP A 3 -2.08 12.46 4.96
N SER A 4 -2.93 13.47 5.03
CA SER A 4 -4.39 13.33 5.13
C SER A 4 -5.05 14.49 4.40
N ARG A 5 -6.20 14.26 3.77
CA ARG A 5 -7.01 15.36 3.24
C ARG A 5 -7.41 16.33 4.38
N PRO A 6 -7.61 17.64 4.11
CA PRO A 6 -7.82 18.65 5.15
C PRO A 6 -9.01 18.41 6.09
N ASP A 7 -10.02 17.69 5.62
CA ASP A 7 -11.28 17.38 6.28
C ASP A 7 -11.36 15.91 6.77
N ALA A 8 -10.27 15.16 6.68
CA ALA A 8 -10.22 13.82 7.24
C ALA A 8 -10.15 13.86 8.77
N ASP A 9 -10.84 12.92 9.39
CA ASP A 9 -10.61 12.60 10.79
C ASP A 9 -9.14 12.22 11.02
N ALA A 10 -8.62 12.52 12.20
CA ALA A 10 -7.30 12.07 12.59
C ALA A 10 -7.25 10.54 12.63
N ALA A 11 -6.38 9.94 11.81
CA ALA A 11 -6.11 8.51 11.87
C ALA A 11 -5.38 8.16 13.17
N PRO A 12 -5.63 6.98 13.74
CA PRO A 12 -5.00 6.56 14.98
C PRO A 12 -3.50 6.28 14.77
N GLU A 13 -2.71 6.36 15.83
CA GLU A 13 -1.28 6.00 15.78
C GLU A 13 -1.07 4.50 15.53
N THR A 14 -2.01 3.68 15.98
CA THR A 14 -2.05 2.23 15.78
C THR A 14 -3.47 1.81 15.42
N TYR A 15 -3.63 0.84 14.51
CA TYR A 15 -4.91 0.23 14.20
C TYR A 15 -4.72 -1.29 14.10
N ASP A 16 -5.76 -2.04 14.44
CA ASP A 16 -5.78 -3.48 14.20
C ASP A 16 -6.08 -3.72 12.72
N ALA A 17 -5.20 -4.48 12.06
CA ALA A 17 -5.37 -4.90 10.67
C ALA A 17 -5.67 -6.39 10.61
N GLU A 18 -6.81 -6.76 10.01
CA GLU A 18 -7.08 -8.14 9.67
C GLU A 18 -6.40 -8.47 8.34
N LEU A 19 -5.40 -9.34 8.40
CA LEU A 19 -4.66 -9.78 7.23
C LEU A 19 -5.06 -11.20 6.88
N LEU A 20 -5.56 -11.37 5.66
CA LEU A 20 -5.78 -12.70 5.09
C LEU A 20 -4.41 -13.37 4.92
N GLY A 21 -4.14 -14.39 5.72
CA GLY A 21 -2.88 -15.13 5.66
C GLY A 21 -3.06 -16.63 5.52
N TRP A 22 -4.21 -17.16 5.94
CA TRP A 22 -4.41 -18.58 6.11
C TRP A 22 -5.81 -18.98 5.67
N TRP A 23 -5.86 -20.12 4.98
CA TRP A 23 -7.09 -20.78 4.58
C TRP A 23 -7.05 -22.22 5.11
N TRP A 24 -8.19 -22.70 5.58
CA TRP A 24 -8.34 -24.05 6.10
C TRP A 24 -9.26 -24.88 5.19
N GLU A 25 -8.81 -26.06 4.79
CA GLU A 25 -9.59 -27.08 4.08
C GLU A 25 -9.54 -28.38 4.90
N GLY A 26 -10.55 -28.61 5.73
CA GLY A 26 -10.53 -29.69 6.73
C GLY A 26 -9.42 -29.46 7.76
N ASP A 27 -8.57 -30.48 7.97
CA ASP A 27 -7.41 -30.40 8.87
C ASP A 27 -6.16 -29.81 8.20
N SER A 28 -6.23 -29.40 6.93
CA SER A 28 -5.09 -28.83 6.20
C SER A 28 -5.07 -27.31 6.25
N GLU A 29 -3.94 -26.76 6.70
CA GLU A 29 -3.64 -25.33 6.71
C GLU A 29 -2.83 -24.96 5.47
N ARG A 30 -3.24 -23.92 4.74
CA ARG A 30 -2.45 -23.35 3.65
C ARG A 30 -2.31 -21.84 3.79
N LYS A 31 -1.10 -21.32 3.53
CA LYS A 31 -0.91 -19.89 3.36
C LYS A 31 -1.71 -19.44 2.15
N PHE A 32 -2.55 -18.44 2.35
CA PHE A 32 -3.37 -17.86 1.30
C PHE A 32 -3.21 -16.34 1.34
N ALA A 33 -2.94 -15.78 0.17
CA ALA A 33 -3.15 -14.37 -0.11
C ALA A 33 -3.75 -14.31 -1.52
N TRP A 34 -4.65 -13.37 -1.75
CA TRP A 34 -5.13 -13.15 -3.10
C TRP A 34 -3.97 -12.66 -3.97
N LYS A 35 -3.94 -13.12 -5.22
CA LYS A 35 -2.91 -12.70 -6.17
C LYS A 35 -3.04 -11.18 -6.38
N GLY A 36 -1.98 -10.43 -6.06
CA GLY A 36 -1.96 -8.97 -6.16
C GLY A 36 -2.36 -8.23 -4.89
N GLU A 37 -2.73 -8.93 -3.81
CA GLU A 37 -2.91 -8.27 -2.51
C GLU A 37 -1.56 -8.10 -1.77
N PRO A 38 -1.34 -6.97 -1.09
CA PRO A 38 -0.15 -6.71 -0.32
C PRO A 38 -0.08 -7.66 0.86
N ARG A 39 1.05 -8.36 0.97
CA ARG A 39 1.42 -9.07 2.19
C ARG A 39 2.21 -8.13 3.08
N TYR A 40 1.67 -7.84 4.25
CA TYR A 40 2.46 -7.18 5.30
C TYR A 40 3.36 -8.23 5.94
N GLU A 41 4.64 -8.15 5.62
CA GLU A 41 5.67 -9.09 6.06
C GLU A 41 6.33 -8.54 7.34
N LYS A 42 6.66 -9.42 8.28
CA LYS A 42 7.26 -9.00 9.56
C LYS A 42 8.65 -8.42 9.31
N GLY A 43 8.91 -7.23 9.84
CA GLY A 43 10.21 -6.55 9.75
C GLY A 43 10.31 -5.54 8.61
N HIS A 44 9.28 -5.49 7.76
CA HIS A 44 9.16 -4.53 6.66
C HIS A 44 8.24 -3.37 7.03
N LYS A 45 8.40 -2.25 6.34
CA LYS A 45 7.53 -1.08 6.48
C LYS A 45 6.73 -0.91 5.19
N TYR A 46 5.52 -0.35 5.33
CA TYR A 46 4.61 -0.15 4.22
C TYR A 46 3.94 1.22 4.32
N ILE A 47 3.64 1.81 3.16
CA ILE A 47 2.71 2.93 3.03
C ILE A 47 1.37 2.33 2.65
N ALA A 48 0.37 2.46 3.51
CA ALA A 48 -0.98 1.98 3.28
C ALA A 48 -1.96 3.15 3.27
N LEU A 49 -3.00 3.04 2.44
CA LEU A 49 -4.14 3.94 2.50
C LEU A 49 -5.10 3.48 3.60
N LEU A 50 -5.37 4.36 4.56
CA LEU A 50 -6.38 4.14 5.59
C LEU A 50 -7.65 4.92 5.26
N VAL A 51 -8.79 4.25 5.34
CA VAL A 51 -10.12 4.84 5.16
C VAL A 51 -10.96 4.59 6.39
N LYS A 52 -11.75 5.59 6.78
CA LYS A 52 -12.73 5.44 7.85
C LYS A 52 -14.08 5.09 7.24
N GLY A 53 -14.61 3.92 7.58
CA GLY A 53 -15.92 3.47 7.13
C GLY A 53 -17.05 4.21 7.83
N ASP A 54 -18.26 4.07 7.29
CA ASP A 54 -19.49 4.67 7.86
C ASP A 54 -19.81 4.12 9.28
N ASP A 55 -19.28 2.94 9.61
CA ASP A 55 -19.35 2.35 10.96
C ASP A 55 -18.37 3.00 11.96
N GLY A 56 -17.60 3.99 11.51
CA GLY A 56 -16.62 4.73 12.29
C GLY A 56 -15.28 4.02 12.45
N LYS A 57 -15.08 2.84 11.86
CA LYS A 57 -13.84 2.07 11.98
C LYS A 57 -12.85 2.42 10.88
N TRP A 58 -11.57 2.38 11.22
CA TRP A 58 -10.49 2.51 10.25
C TRP A 58 -10.20 1.16 9.61
N ASN A 59 -10.05 1.16 8.29
CA ASN A 59 -9.68 0.01 7.50
C ASN A 59 -8.50 0.39 6.60
N ALA A 60 -7.53 -0.50 6.48
CA ALA A 60 -6.54 -0.38 5.43
C ALA A 60 -7.13 -0.89 4.12
N THR A 61 -6.84 -0.19 3.03
CA THR A 61 -7.10 -0.76 1.72
C THR A 61 -6.14 -1.90 1.45
N LEU A 62 -6.50 -2.71 0.46
CA LEU A 62 -5.64 -3.74 -0.09
C LEU A 62 -4.55 -3.17 -1.00
N ASN A 63 -4.23 -1.88 -0.92
CA ASN A 63 -3.16 -1.26 -1.72
C ASN A 63 -2.15 -0.67 -0.74
N ALA A 64 -1.09 -1.42 -0.48
CA ALA A 64 0.01 -0.99 0.38
C ALA A 64 1.33 -1.17 -0.36
N MET A 65 2.12 -0.11 -0.41
CA MET A 65 3.42 -0.10 -1.07
C MET A 65 4.52 -0.41 -0.06
N PRO A 66 5.51 -1.26 -0.40
CA PRO A 66 6.66 -1.48 0.46
C PRO A 66 7.47 -0.18 0.61
N TYR A 67 8.04 0.04 1.80
CA TYR A 67 8.73 1.27 2.18
C TYR A 67 9.92 1.01 3.10
N ASP A 68 10.86 0.20 2.63
CA ASP A 68 12.12 -0.03 3.31
C ASP A 68 13.17 1.01 2.91
N ASN A 69 14.18 1.18 3.76
CA ASN A 69 15.31 2.09 3.53
C ASN A 69 14.92 3.57 3.26
N GLY A 70 13.67 3.96 3.51
CA GLY A 70 13.19 5.31 3.23
C GLY A 70 12.75 5.53 1.78
N THR A 71 12.55 4.46 1.01
CA THR A 71 12.22 4.53 -0.43
C THR A 71 10.94 3.74 -0.72
N VAL A 72 10.01 4.33 -1.47
CA VAL A 72 8.80 3.64 -1.92
C VAL A 72 9.15 2.59 -2.98
N GLY A 73 8.60 1.38 -2.82
CA GLY A 73 8.89 0.25 -3.70
C GLY A 73 10.12 -0.56 -3.28
N ASP A 74 10.89 -0.10 -2.30
CA ASP A 74 11.94 -0.92 -1.68
C ASP A 74 11.32 -1.79 -0.59
N GLY A 75 11.61 -3.09 -0.62
CA GLY A 75 11.17 -4.03 0.41
C GLY A 75 10.67 -5.33 -0.18
N GLU A 76 9.83 -6.05 0.56
CA GLU A 76 9.37 -7.37 0.15
C GLU A 76 7.87 -7.38 -0.17
N VAL A 77 7.56 -7.97 -1.33
CA VAL A 77 6.20 -8.18 -1.83
C VAL A 77 6.06 -9.65 -2.24
N ALA A 78 5.18 -10.37 -1.55
CA ALA A 78 4.80 -11.74 -1.87
C ALA A 78 5.96 -12.75 -2.00
N GLY A 79 6.96 -12.65 -1.12
CA GLY A 79 8.18 -13.44 -1.09
C GLY A 79 9.26 -12.96 -2.05
N THR A 80 9.10 -11.79 -2.70
CA THR A 80 10.07 -11.23 -3.65
C THR A 80 10.57 -9.88 -3.16
N VAL A 81 11.89 -9.74 -3.07
CA VAL A 81 12.51 -8.44 -2.78
C VAL A 81 12.42 -7.55 -4.02
N THR A 82 11.85 -6.38 -3.82
CA THR A 82 11.65 -5.33 -4.82
C THR A 82 12.48 -4.11 -4.48
N THR A 83 12.82 -3.37 -5.53
CA THR A 83 13.40 -2.02 -5.45
C THR A 83 12.47 -1.06 -6.17
N GLY A 84 12.49 0.23 -5.83
CA GLY A 84 11.61 1.25 -6.42
C GLY A 84 11.41 1.13 -7.94
N GLU A 85 12.47 0.90 -8.71
CA GLU A 85 12.42 0.72 -10.17
C GLU A 85 11.75 -0.59 -10.65
N THR A 86 11.86 -1.67 -9.89
CA THR A 86 11.29 -2.98 -10.26
C THR A 86 9.84 -3.14 -9.79
N ALA A 87 9.47 -2.47 -8.70
CA ALA A 87 8.11 -2.46 -8.19
C ALA A 87 7.15 -1.76 -9.16
N SER A 88 7.50 -0.57 -9.67
CA SER A 88 6.75 0.17 -10.70
C SER A 88 6.42 -0.66 -11.95
N ARG A 89 7.35 -1.53 -12.37
CA ARG A 89 7.20 -2.38 -13.56
C ARG A 89 6.33 -3.62 -13.36
N THR A 90 6.12 -4.06 -12.12
CA THR A 90 5.45 -5.34 -11.86
C THR A 90 3.92 -5.18 -11.79
N GLU A 91 3.43 -3.99 -11.43
CA GLU A 91 1.99 -3.69 -11.36
C GLU A 91 1.45 -2.93 -12.58
N SER A 92 2.33 -2.31 -13.37
CA SER A 92 1.98 -1.60 -14.61
C SER A 92 1.64 -2.57 -15.76
N THR A 93 0.48 -3.21 -15.68
CA THR A 93 -0.21 -3.83 -16.83
C THR A 93 -1.58 -3.17 -17.03
N SER A 94 -1.63 -1.85 -17.02
CA SER A 94 -2.74 -1.08 -17.60
C SER A 94 -2.58 -1.08 -19.13
N GLU A 95 -3.40 -1.86 -19.84
CA GLU A 95 -3.46 -1.91 -21.32
C GLU A 95 -4.02 -0.63 -21.97
N THR A 96 -4.23 0.42 -21.20
CA THR A 96 -4.74 1.72 -21.66
C THR A 96 -3.73 2.78 -21.26
N GLY A 97 -3.08 3.40 -22.26
CA GLY A 97 -2.00 4.39 -22.10
C GLY A 97 -2.41 5.71 -21.45
N GLU A 98 -2.98 5.64 -20.25
CA GLU A 98 -3.12 6.75 -19.33
C GLU A 98 -1.77 7.05 -18.67
N PRO A 99 -1.46 8.32 -18.37
CA PRO A 99 -0.25 8.65 -17.61
C PRO A 99 -0.27 7.90 -16.28
N GLY A 100 0.89 7.34 -15.90
CA GLY A 100 1.08 6.64 -14.64
C GLY A 100 0.49 7.41 -13.47
N GLY A 101 -0.35 6.74 -12.66
CA GLY A 101 -0.97 7.37 -11.50
C GLY A 101 0.08 7.81 -10.47
N LEU A 102 -0.36 8.53 -9.43
CA LEU A 102 0.51 8.98 -8.32
C LEU A 102 1.30 7.85 -7.67
N GLU A 103 0.79 6.62 -7.72
CA GLU A 103 1.50 5.42 -7.28
C GLU A 103 2.74 5.13 -8.13
N GLU A 104 2.63 5.24 -9.47
CA GLU A 104 3.78 5.08 -10.37
C GLU A 104 4.83 6.17 -10.13
N GLU A 105 4.38 7.42 -9.93
CA GLU A 105 5.26 8.56 -9.64
C GLU A 105 5.94 8.47 -8.26
N ALA A 106 5.31 7.78 -7.31
CA ALA A 106 5.83 7.60 -5.96
C ALA A 106 6.98 6.58 -5.90
N TYR A 107 7.04 5.62 -6.81
CA TYR A 107 8.09 4.60 -6.79
C TYR A 107 9.51 5.18 -6.88
N GLY A 108 10.41 4.68 -6.05
CA GLY A 108 11.78 5.17 -5.93
C GLY A 108 11.92 6.52 -5.23
N LYS A 109 10.83 7.09 -4.70
CA LYS A 109 10.84 8.36 -3.95
C LYS A 109 10.88 8.14 -2.45
N ASP A 110 11.33 9.16 -1.73
CA ASP A 110 11.22 9.22 -0.27
C ASP A 110 9.85 9.74 0.19
N ALA A 111 9.56 9.58 1.48
CA ALA A 111 8.32 10.05 2.08
C ALA A 111 8.08 11.56 1.90
N GLY A 112 9.11 12.39 1.91
CA GLY A 112 8.96 13.84 1.74
C GLY A 112 8.42 14.18 0.36
N THR A 113 9.01 13.57 -0.66
CA THR A 113 8.59 13.72 -2.06
C THR A 113 7.18 13.17 -2.28
N VAL A 114 6.83 12.02 -1.68
CA VAL A 114 5.47 11.47 -1.76
C VAL A 114 4.46 12.40 -1.11
N GLN A 115 4.81 13.02 0.02
CA GLN A 115 3.94 14.00 0.67
C GLN A 115 3.72 15.23 -0.22
N GLU A 116 4.75 15.70 -0.93
CA GLU A 116 4.63 16.79 -1.91
C GLU A 116 3.70 16.41 -3.08
N LEU A 117 3.84 15.21 -3.63
CA LEU A 117 2.95 14.68 -4.67
C LEU A 117 1.49 14.63 -4.19
N LEU A 118 1.25 14.09 -3.00
CA LEU A 118 -0.09 14.02 -2.41
C LEU A 118 -0.71 15.39 -2.13
N ASN A 119 0.11 16.38 -1.76
CA ASN A 119 -0.35 17.76 -1.56
C ASN A 119 -0.68 18.47 -2.87
N ALA A 120 0.03 18.15 -3.96
CA ALA A 120 -0.21 18.72 -5.29
C ALA A 120 -1.36 18.03 -6.03
N ALA A 121 -1.70 16.81 -5.65
CA ALA A 121 -2.77 16.03 -6.25
C ALA A 121 -4.14 16.68 -6.04
N THR A 122 -4.96 16.67 -7.09
CA THR A 122 -6.39 16.98 -6.99
C THR A 122 -7.15 15.67 -6.89
N PRO A 123 -7.93 15.41 -5.82
CA PRO A 123 -8.74 14.21 -5.73
C PRO A 123 -9.74 14.15 -6.88
N THR A 124 -9.65 13.12 -7.73
CA THR A 124 -10.66 12.80 -8.72
C THR A 124 -11.77 11.99 -8.05
N ASN A 125 -13.02 12.48 -8.16
CA ASN A 125 -14.23 11.76 -7.75
C ASN A 125 -14.59 10.65 -8.74
#